data_AF-A0A0W7W9H4-F1
#
_entry.id   AF-A0A0W7W9H4-F1
#
_cell.length_a   1.000
_cell.length_b   1.000
_cell.length_c   1.000
_cell.angle_alpha   90.00
_cell.angle_beta   90.00
_cell.angle_gamma   90.00
#
_symmetry.space_group_name_H-M   'P 1'
#
loop_
_entity.id
_entity.type
_entity.pdbx_description
1 polymer ?
#
loop_
_entity_poly.entity_id
_entity_poly.type
_entity_poly.pdbx_seq_one_letter_code
_entity_poly.pdbx_strand_id
1 'polypeptide(L)'
;MTVPANTRRRLAPATIMTLALLGSLALLVTFVLQVAAAAPPRGMDEARAELLVVLEEDAAKLPRENAAVKIQPETLEILDRTADGAIAFAFLTTEDRLGLGVRGEDPSAYAWQLGAPTEKAGSLNATLTGSGTDKQQYELSVRRSGSGSGFEHTFTEL
;
A
#
# COMPACT_ATOMS: atom_id res chain seq x y z
N MET A 1 -59.93 6.31 -52.64
CA MET A 1 -59.07 7.49 -52.84
C MET A 1 -59.13 8.32 -51.56
N THR A 2 -58.09 8.74 -50.87
CA THR A 2 -56.62 8.50 -50.85
C THR A 2 -56.13 9.25 -49.60
N VAL A 3 -55.26 8.64 -48.79
CA VAL A 3 -54.71 9.20 -47.53
C VAL A 3 -53.57 10.19 -47.81
N PRO A 4 -53.40 11.24 -46.99
CA PRO A 4 -52.03 11.66 -46.63
C PRO A 4 -51.93 12.08 -45.15
N ALA A 5 -50.78 12.12 -44.50
CA ALA A 5 -49.46 11.51 -44.69
C ALA A 5 -48.78 11.61 -43.31
N ASN A 6 -48.19 10.52 -42.84
CA ASN A 6 -47.62 10.40 -41.50
C ASN A 6 -46.24 11.08 -41.46
N THR A 7 -46.13 12.20 -40.74
CA THR A 7 -44.87 12.96 -40.56
C THR A 7 -43.92 12.21 -39.61
N ARG A 8 -43.17 11.23 -40.12
CA ARG A 8 -42.05 10.62 -39.36
C ARG A 8 -40.89 11.61 -39.26
N ARG A 9 -40.70 12.23 -38.10
CA ARG A 9 -39.48 12.98 -37.73
C ARG A 9 -38.27 12.07 -37.92
N ARG A 10 -37.44 12.37 -38.93
CA ARG A 10 -36.13 11.76 -39.12
C ARG A 10 -35.17 12.39 -38.11
N LEU A 11 -34.93 11.72 -36.98
CA LEU A 11 -33.78 12.03 -36.13
C LEU A 11 -32.53 11.75 -36.97
N ALA A 12 -31.75 12.80 -37.23
CA ALA A 12 -30.59 12.72 -38.12
C ALA A 12 -29.54 11.75 -37.54
N PRO A 13 -28.81 11.00 -38.38
CA PRO A 13 -27.72 10.11 -37.95
C PRO A 13 -26.67 10.80 -37.08
N ALA A 14 -26.49 12.12 -37.25
CA ALA A 14 -25.54 12.93 -36.50
C ALA A 14 -25.79 12.94 -34.98
N THR A 15 -27.06 12.98 -34.55
CA THR A 15 -27.41 12.97 -33.11
C THR A 15 -27.09 11.64 -32.42
N ILE A 16 -27.12 10.53 -33.15
CA ILE A 16 -26.77 9.21 -32.60
C ILE A 16 -25.24 9.09 -32.49
N MET A 17 -24.50 9.62 -33.47
CA MET A 17 -23.03 9.63 -33.45
C MET A 17 -22.47 10.49 -32.30
N THR A 18 -23.07 11.65 -31.99
CA THR A 18 -22.63 12.49 -30.88
C THR A 18 -22.91 11.86 -29.52
N LEU A 19 -24.05 11.18 -29.35
CA LEU A 19 -24.36 10.39 -28.14
C LEU A 19 -23.37 9.23 -27.96
N ALA A 20 -22.99 8.53 -29.03
CA ALA A 20 -22.00 7.46 -28.97
C ALA A 20 -20.60 7.98 -28.57
N LEU A 21 -20.17 9.12 -29.12
CA LEU A 21 -18.91 9.76 -28.76
C LEU A 21 -18.89 10.20 -27.29
N LEU A 22 -19.96 10.85 -26.82
CA LEU A 22 -20.08 11.24 -25.41
C LEU A 22 -20.10 10.03 -24.47
N GLY A 23 -20.78 8.94 -24.85
CA GLY A 23 -20.77 7.68 -24.12
C GLY A 23 -19.38 7.04 -24.05
N SER A 24 -18.64 7.02 -25.17
CA SER A 24 -17.26 6.50 -25.19
C SER A 24 -16.30 7.35 -24.37
N LEU A 25 -16.50 8.67 -24.34
CA LEU A 25 -15.69 9.58 -23.53
C LEU A 25 -15.97 9.37 -22.04
N ALA A 26 -17.24 9.20 -21.66
CA ALA A 26 -17.61 8.88 -20.28
C ALA A 26 -16.98 7.55 -19.82
N LEU A 27 -17.02 6.51 -20.66
CA LEU A 27 -16.39 5.21 -20.36
C LEU A 27 -14.87 5.34 -20.20
N LEU A 28 -14.21 6.12 -21.05
CA LEU A 28 -12.77 6.36 -20.97
C LEU A 28 -12.39 7.10 -19.68
N VAL A 29 -13.16 8.11 -19.29
CA VAL A 29 -12.95 8.83 -18.02
C VAL A 29 -13.13 7.91 -16.82
N THR A 30 -14.18 7.08 -16.80
CA THR A 30 -14.39 6.11 -15.70
C THR A 30 -13.29 5.06 -15.64
N PHE A 31 -12.77 4.62 -16.79
CA PHE A 31 -11.66 3.66 -16.84
C PHE A 31 -10.38 4.27 -16.30
N VAL A 32 -10.03 5.51 -16.68
CA VAL A 32 -8.85 6.21 -16.16
C VAL A 32 -8.95 6.41 -14.64
N LEU A 33 -10.12 6.77 -14.12
CA LEU A 33 -10.35 6.90 -12.68
C LEU A 33 -10.20 5.56 -11.94
N GLN A 34 -10.74 4.48 -12.48
CA GLN A 34 -10.61 3.15 -11.89
C GLN A 34 -9.16 2.65 -11.91
N VAL A 35 -8.45 2.86 -13.02
CA VAL A 35 -7.03 2.48 -13.15
C VAL A 35 -6.15 3.34 -12.23
N ALA A 36 -6.43 4.63 -12.10
CA ALA A 36 -5.69 5.51 -11.19
C ALA A 36 -5.94 5.17 -9.71
N ALA A 37 -7.17 4.77 -9.35
CA ALA A 37 -7.51 4.33 -8.00
C ALA A 37 -6.94 2.94 -7.67
N ALA A 38 -6.71 2.09 -8.67
CA ALA A 38 -6.10 0.77 -8.51
C ALA A 38 -4.57 0.78 -8.62
N ALA A 39 -3.97 1.87 -9.08
CA ALA A 39 -2.53 2.01 -9.14
C ALA A 39 -1.97 2.13 -7.71
N PRO A 40 -0.87 1.42 -7.37
CA PRO A 40 -0.16 1.66 -6.13
C PRO A 40 0.19 3.15 -6.01
N PRO A 41 0.10 3.75 -4.81
CA PRO A 41 0.49 5.14 -4.65
C PRO A 41 1.92 5.33 -5.15
N ARG A 42 2.13 6.37 -5.96
CA ARG A 42 3.45 6.67 -6.54
C ARG A 42 4.49 6.77 -5.42
N GLY A 43 5.65 6.13 -5.61
CA GLY A 43 6.77 6.17 -4.66
C GLY A 43 6.81 5.01 -3.64
N MET A 44 5.92 4.01 -3.74
CA MET A 44 6.00 2.80 -2.90
C MET A 44 7.32 2.03 -3.12
N ASP A 45 7.77 1.89 -4.37
CA ASP A 45 9.01 1.17 -4.69
C ASP A 45 10.26 1.91 -4.17
N GLU A 46 10.26 3.24 -4.23
CA GLU A 46 11.33 4.08 -3.68
C GLU A 46 11.37 3.99 -2.15
N ALA A 47 10.20 4.09 -1.50
CA ALA A 47 10.10 3.94 -0.04
C ALA A 47 10.53 2.54 0.43
N ARG A 48 10.21 1.50 -0.35
CA ARG A 48 10.64 0.12 -0.09
C ARG A 48 12.16 -0.03 -0.20
N ALA A 49 12.78 0.53 -1.23
CA ALA A 49 14.22 0.49 -1.41
C ALA A 49 14.96 1.23 -0.28
N GLU A 50 14.47 2.41 0.10
CA GLU A 50 15.02 3.18 1.21
C GLU A 50 14.87 2.46 2.55
N LEU A 51 13.68 1.90 2.82
CA LEU A 51 13.42 1.08 4.02
C LEU A 51 14.37 -0.11 4.09
N LEU A 52 14.61 -0.79 2.97
CA LEU A 52 15.51 -1.94 2.94
C LEU A 52 16.93 -1.57 3.37
N VAL A 53 17.48 -0.45 2.88
CA VAL A 53 18.82 0.02 3.26
C VAL A 53 18.88 0.29 4.76
N VAL A 54 17.90 1.02 5.30
CA VAL A 54 17.84 1.34 6.73
C VAL A 54 17.73 0.07 7.58
N LEU A 55 16.87 -0.86 7.17
CA LEU A 55 16.67 -2.12 7.89
C LEU A 55 17.90 -3.01 7.83
N GLU A 56 18.64 -3.07 6.71
CA GLU A 56 19.88 -3.82 6.61
C GLU A 56 20.98 -3.24 7.50
N GLU A 57 21.12 -1.90 7.52
CA GLU A 57 22.05 -1.21 8.40
C GLU A 57 21.73 -1.43 9.89
N ASP A 58 20.45 -1.46 10.25
CA ASP A 58 20.02 -1.66 11.63
C ASP A 58 20.04 -3.14 12.04
N ALA A 59 19.70 -4.05 11.12
CA ALA A 59 19.83 -5.49 11.34
C ALA A 59 21.28 -5.89 11.62
N ALA A 60 22.26 -5.21 11.00
CA ALA A 60 23.69 -5.43 11.28
C ALA A 60 24.09 -5.10 12.73
N LYS A 61 23.28 -4.32 13.46
CA LYS A 61 23.51 -3.94 14.86
C LYS A 61 22.82 -4.87 15.85
N LEU A 62 22.06 -5.87 15.37
CA LEU A 62 21.36 -6.79 16.25
C LEU A 62 22.34 -7.57 17.15
N PRO A 63 21.87 -8.02 18.34
CA PRO A 63 22.66 -8.87 19.22
C PRO A 63 23.22 -10.10 18.48
N ARG A 64 24.35 -10.64 18.97
CA ARG A 64 25.03 -11.79 18.32
C ARG A 64 24.12 -13.00 18.10
N GLU A 65 23.13 -13.23 18.96
CA GLU A 65 22.13 -14.29 18.78
C GLU A 65 21.30 -14.15 17.49
N ASN A 66 21.23 -12.95 16.92
CA ASN A 66 20.49 -12.64 15.69
C ASN A 66 21.42 -12.27 14.52
N ALA A 67 22.75 -12.36 14.68
CA ALA A 67 23.71 -11.90 13.67
C ALA A 67 23.71 -12.71 12.36
N ALA A 68 23.16 -13.93 12.38
CA ALA A 68 22.96 -14.75 11.18
C ALA A 68 21.65 -14.43 10.44
N VAL A 69 20.74 -13.68 11.07
CA VAL A 69 19.43 -13.35 10.52
C VAL A 69 19.60 -12.31 9.42
N LYS A 70 19.25 -12.69 8.19
CA LYS A 70 19.20 -11.76 7.06
C LYS A 70 17.76 -11.50 6.66
N ILE A 71 17.46 -10.26 6.36
CA ILE A 71 16.18 -9.86 5.78
C ILE A 71 16.09 -10.50 4.39
N GLN A 72 14.91 -11.02 4.02
CA GLN A 72 14.59 -11.46 2.67
C GLN A 72 13.97 -10.28 1.91
N PRO A 73 14.72 -9.56 1.06
CA PRO A 73 14.25 -8.32 0.44
C PRO A 73 12.98 -8.52 -0.39
N GLU A 74 12.80 -9.68 -0.99
CA GLU A 74 11.63 -10.05 -1.79
C GLU A 74 10.34 -10.16 -0.97
N THR A 75 10.45 -10.33 0.35
CA THR A 75 9.30 -10.42 1.26
C THR A 75 8.96 -9.11 1.94
N LEU A 76 9.77 -8.06 1.75
CA LEU A 76 9.47 -6.74 2.29
C LEU A 76 8.24 -6.16 1.58
N GLU A 77 7.19 -5.91 2.34
CA GLU A 77 5.93 -5.35 1.87
C GLU A 77 5.59 -4.10 2.67
N ILE A 78 5.21 -3.03 1.95
CA ILE A 78 4.56 -1.88 2.55
C ILE A 78 3.08 -2.23 2.69
N LEU A 79 2.62 -2.26 3.93
CA LEU A 79 1.29 -2.73 4.29
C LEU A 79 0.25 -1.63 4.14
N ASP A 80 0.56 -0.45 4.69
CA ASP A 80 -0.35 0.70 4.69
C ASP A 80 0.44 2.01 4.81
N ARG A 81 -0.24 3.11 4.47
CA ARG A 81 0.24 4.47 4.68
C ARG A 81 -0.88 5.33 5.24
N THR A 82 -0.65 5.93 6.40
CA THR A 82 -1.57 6.87 7.05
C THR A 82 -1.56 8.24 6.36
N ALA A 83 -2.56 9.08 6.66
CA ALA A 83 -2.74 10.39 6.04
C ALA A 83 -1.61 11.39 6.39
N ASP A 84 -0.98 11.19 7.54
CA ASP A 84 0.21 11.92 8.02
C ASP A 84 1.53 11.43 7.35
N GLY A 85 1.46 10.41 6.50
CA GLY A 85 2.61 9.89 5.76
C GLY A 85 3.38 8.76 6.45
N ALA A 86 2.98 8.31 7.64
CA ALA A 86 3.60 7.14 8.26
C ALA A 86 3.29 5.85 7.47
N ILE A 87 4.24 4.93 7.45
CA ILE A 87 4.24 3.71 6.65
C ILE A 87 4.38 2.51 7.59
N ALA A 88 3.42 1.59 7.51
CA ALA A 88 3.55 0.27 8.11
C ALA A 88 4.20 -0.71 7.12
N PHE A 89 5.10 -1.55 7.60
CA PHE A 89 5.78 -2.54 6.77
C PHE A 89 5.98 -3.87 7.52
N ALA A 90 6.11 -4.95 6.74
CA ALA A 90 6.50 -6.26 7.23
C ALA A 90 7.43 -6.98 6.27
N PHE A 91 8.20 -7.92 6.80
CA PHE A 91 9.12 -8.75 6.02
C PHE A 91 9.36 -10.08 6.72
N LEU A 92 9.94 -11.02 5.99
CA LEU A 92 10.49 -12.25 6.52
C LEU A 92 12.01 -12.23 6.48
N THR A 93 12.60 -13.11 7.27
CA THR A 93 14.05 -13.33 7.28
C THR A 93 14.39 -14.73 6.81
N THR A 94 15.69 -14.97 6.58
CA THR A 94 16.23 -16.29 6.21
C THR A 94 15.93 -17.40 7.21
N GLU A 95 15.56 -17.07 8.43
CA GLU A 95 15.19 -18.00 9.49
C GLU A 95 13.68 -18.09 9.72
N ASP A 96 12.87 -17.64 8.75
CA ASP A 96 11.41 -17.63 8.83
C ASP A 96 10.87 -16.86 10.06
N ARG A 97 11.54 -15.76 10.39
CA ARG A 97 11.11 -14.83 11.44
C ARG A 97 10.31 -13.69 10.83
N LEU A 98 9.24 -13.30 11.50
CA LEU A 98 8.42 -12.15 11.11
C LEU A 98 9.07 -10.85 11.61
N GLY A 99 9.44 -9.97 10.69
CA GLY A 99 9.79 -8.58 10.98
C GLY A 99 8.60 -7.68 10.70
N LEU A 100 8.33 -6.72 11.58
CA LEU A 100 7.30 -5.71 11.38
C LEU A 100 7.73 -4.36 11.97
N GLY A 101 7.29 -3.28 11.36
CA GLY A 101 7.70 -1.95 11.75
C GLY A 101 6.83 -0.83 11.20
N VAL A 102 7.06 0.36 11.77
CA VAL A 102 6.44 1.61 11.37
C VAL A 102 7.55 2.63 11.12
N ARG A 103 7.48 3.35 10.00
CA ARG A 103 8.31 4.52 9.70
C ARG A 103 7.41 5.75 9.65
N GLY A 104 7.78 6.82 10.34
CA GLY A 104 7.05 8.09 10.29
C GLY A 104 7.26 8.81 8.94
N GLU A 105 6.70 10.02 8.85
CA GLU A 105 6.97 10.92 7.71
C GLU A 105 8.47 11.27 7.62
N ASP A 106 9.10 11.55 8.76
CA ASP A 106 10.55 11.68 8.86
C ASP A 106 11.21 10.30 8.68
N PRO A 107 12.04 10.09 7.64
CA PRO A 107 12.70 8.81 7.40
C PRO A 107 13.57 8.32 8.55
N SER A 108 14.04 9.22 9.41
CA SER A 108 14.85 8.89 10.59
C SER A 108 14.02 8.38 11.78
N ALA A 109 12.72 8.66 11.80
CA ALA A 109 11.81 8.22 12.84
C ALA A 109 11.18 6.88 12.45
N TYR A 110 11.75 5.77 12.93
CA TYR A 110 11.21 4.44 12.70
C TYR A 110 11.34 3.56 13.93
N ALA A 111 10.47 2.55 14.01
CA ALA A 111 10.53 1.50 15.00
C ALA A 111 10.19 0.18 14.32
N TRP A 112 10.96 -0.86 14.60
CA TRP A 112 10.70 -2.19 14.09
C TRP A 112 11.14 -3.24 15.11
N GLN A 113 10.59 -4.43 14.97
CA GLN A 113 10.92 -5.56 15.82
C GLN A 113 10.95 -6.85 15.01
N LEU A 114 11.62 -7.84 15.58
CA LEU A 114 11.76 -9.17 15.00
C LEU A 114 11.18 -10.22 15.95
N GLY A 115 10.15 -10.92 15.48
CA GLY A 115 9.52 -12.03 16.21
C GLY A 115 10.45 -13.24 16.34
N ALA A 116 9.99 -14.27 17.05
CA ALA A 116 10.68 -15.54 17.16
C ALA A 116 10.65 -16.34 15.83
N PRO A 117 11.53 -17.35 15.66
CA PRO A 117 11.43 -18.29 14.55
C PRO A 117 10.03 -18.90 14.44
N THR A 118 9.48 -18.98 13.23
CA THR A 118 8.15 -19.54 12.90
C THR A 118 6.96 -18.79 13.48
N GLU A 119 7.17 -17.64 14.12
CA GLU A 119 6.11 -16.80 14.61
C GLU A 119 5.23 -16.30 13.45
N LYS A 120 3.91 -16.42 13.61
CA LYS A 120 2.95 -16.14 12.54
C LYS A 120 2.23 -14.81 12.71
N ALA A 121 2.32 -14.18 13.87
CA ALA A 121 1.68 -12.92 14.16
C ALA A 121 2.52 -12.12 15.15
N GLY A 122 2.49 -10.80 15.05
CA GLY A 122 3.15 -9.91 15.99
C GLY A 122 2.45 -8.56 16.03
N SER A 123 2.65 -7.83 17.12
CA SER A 123 2.09 -6.50 17.34
C SER A 123 3.16 -5.54 17.84
N LEU A 124 3.21 -4.34 17.29
CA LEU A 124 4.13 -3.27 17.64
C LEU A 124 3.34 -2.03 18.03
N ASN A 125 3.67 -1.47 19.19
CA ASN A 125 3.27 -0.12 19.58
C ASN A 125 4.50 0.79 19.46
N ALA A 126 4.44 1.75 18.55
CA ALA A 126 5.54 2.65 18.26
C ALA A 126 5.14 4.09 18.58
N THR A 127 5.99 4.82 19.30
CA THR A 127 5.88 6.26 19.44
C THR A 127 7.00 6.89 18.63
N LEU A 128 6.63 7.59 17.55
CA LEU A 128 7.57 8.21 16.63
C LEU A 128 7.47 9.74 16.77
N THR A 129 8.60 10.42 16.60
CA THR A 129 8.59 11.88 16.49
C THR A 129 8.11 12.22 15.08
N GLY A 130 6.99 12.94 14.98
CA GLY A 130 6.46 13.43 13.71
C GLY A 130 7.24 14.65 13.21
N SER A 131 6.69 15.36 12.22
CA SER A 131 7.28 16.57 11.67
C SER A 131 7.30 17.71 12.71
N GLY A 132 8.39 17.78 13.49
CA GLY A 132 8.60 18.76 14.57
C GLY A 132 8.93 18.09 15.91
N THR A 133 8.29 18.56 16.99
CA THR A 133 8.44 17.98 18.36
C THR A 133 7.29 17.08 18.76
N ASP A 134 6.25 16.99 17.94
CA ASP A 134 5.05 16.24 18.26
C ASP A 134 5.34 14.74 18.15
N LYS A 135 4.85 13.98 19.13
CA LYS A 135 4.97 12.53 19.15
C LYS A 135 3.66 11.95 18.66
N GLN A 136 3.74 11.13 17.63
CA GLN A 136 2.61 10.33 17.17
C GLN A 136 2.78 8.90 17.63
N GLN A 137 1.67 8.27 17.97
CA GLN A 137 1.66 6.90 18.43
C GLN A 137 0.92 6.04 17.41
N TYR A 138 1.50 4.89 17.11
CA TYR A 138 0.93 3.95 16.17
C TYR A 138 0.88 2.55 16.77
N GLU A 139 -0.19 1.84 16.43
CA GLU A 139 -0.35 0.43 16.72
C GLU A 139 -0.39 -0.34 15.39
N LEU A 140 0.51 -1.31 15.24
CA LEU A 140 0.59 -2.19 14.09
C LEU A 140 0.46 -3.64 14.56
N SER A 141 -0.54 -4.35 14.06
CA SER A 141 -0.67 -5.80 14.19
C SER A 141 -0.54 -6.46 12.84
N VAL A 142 0.34 -7.47 12.73
CA VAL A 142 0.61 -8.19 11.48
C VAL A 142 0.46 -9.68 11.70
N ARG A 143 -0.13 -10.37 10.73
CA ARG A 143 -0.29 -11.83 10.68
C ARG A 143 0.07 -12.35 9.30
N ARG A 144 0.86 -13.42 9.21
CA ARG A 144 1.16 -14.11 7.95
C ARG A 144 -0.09 -14.79 7.39
N SER A 145 -0.44 -14.50 6.14
CA SER A 145 -1.57 -15.13 5.47
C SER A 145 -1.14 -16.44 4.79
N GLY A 146 -1.44 -17.56 5.45
CA GLY A 146 -1.21 -18.90 4.89
C GLY A 146 0.27 -19.30 4.77
N SER A 147 0.62 -20.01 3.69
CA SER A 147 1.98 -20.53 3.43
C SER A 147 2.81 -19.64 2.49
N GLY A 148 2.31 -18.46 2.12
CA GLY A 148 3.00 -17.50 1.24
C GLY A 148 3.70 -16.38 2.01
N SER A 149 4.13 -15.35 1.27
CA SER A 149 4.73 -14.12 1.79
C SER A 149 3.72 -13.01 2.10
N GLY A 150 2.42 -13.30 2.02
CA GLY A 150 1.38 -12.30 2.24
C GLY A 150 1.20 -11.98 3.72
N PHE A 151 0.83 -10.73 4.00
CA PHE A 151 0.56 -10.25 5.36
C PHE A 151 -0.85 -9.66 5.46
N GLU A 152 -1.61 -10.16 6.43
CA GLU A 152 -2.79 -9.47 6.95
C GLU A 152 -2.35 -8.50 8.05
N HIS A 153 -2.96 -7.33 8.11
CA HIS A 153 -2.57 -6.34 9.08
C HIS A 153 -3.73 -5.46 9.57
N THR A 154 -3.49 -4.80 10.69
CA THR A 154 -4.27 -3.67 11.18
C THR A 154 -3.27 -2.60 11.60
N PHE A 155 -3.45 -1.38 11.10
CA PHE A 155 -2.58 -0.24 11.38
C PHE A 155 -3.44 0.93 11.81
N THR A 156 -3.14 1.49 12.99
CA THR A 156 -3.95 2.56 13.61
C THR A 156 -3.04 3.65 14.17
N GLU A 157 -3.35 4.90 13.84
CA GLU A 157 -2.82 6.09 14.53
C GLU A 157 -3.67 6.33 15.80
N LEU A 158 -3.00 6.49 16.94
CA LEU A 158 -3.61 6.57 18.28
C LEU A 158 -3.71 8.00 18.80
#